data_AF-A0A7L5AKE1-F1
#
_entry.id   AF-A0A7L5AKE1-F1
#
_cell.length_a   1.000
_cell.length_b   1.000
_cell.length_c   1.000
_cell.angle_alpha   90.00
_cell.angle_beta   90.00
_cell.angle_gamma   90.00
#
_symmetry.space_group_name_H-M   'P 1'
#
loop_
_entity.id
_entity.type
_entity.pdbx_description
1 polymer ?
#
loop_
_entity_poly.entity_id
_entity_poly.type
_entity_poly.pdbx_seq_one_letter_code
_entity_poly.pdbx_strand_id
1 'polypeptide(L)'
;MAFLDIVVAGALYTLFKPVNRRLSAAAAWMRTVYAVLLLVAISRLVVGFSMIGDPETALPVLESFTTIWVISLGLFGASLLLVGYLAFRSGFIAKVFGILLAIAGAGYLADAVGMAVVPDFTAVFAQFLFVGEVAIIFWLLIRGRRRAAN
;
A
#
# COMPACT_ATOMS: atom_id res chain seq x y z
N MET A 1 0.53 -4.88 11.28
CA MET A 1 0.40 -4.32 9.91
C MET A 1 -1.02 -3.80 9.66
N ALA A 2 -2.04 -4.64 9.48
CA ALA A 2 -3.40 -4.17 9.13
C ALA A 2 -4.01 -3.08 10.03
N PHE A 3 -3.82 -3.15 11.36
CA PHE A 3 -4.29 -2.09 12.27
C PHE A 3 -3.62 -0.73 12.00
N LEU A 4 -2.31 -0.73 11.75
CA LEU A 4 -1.55 0.48 11.41
C LEU A 4 -2.04 1.07 10.09
N ASP A 5 -2.37 0.24 9.10
CA ASP A 5 -2.90 0.71 7.82
C ASP A 5 -4.25 1.43 7.96
N ILE A 6 -5.12 0.95 8.85
CA ILE A 6 -6.41 1.61 9.15
C ILE A 6 -6.17 2.95 9.87
N VAL A 7 -5.25 3.00 10.83
CA VAL A 7 -4.87 4.25 11.51
C VAL A 7 -4.28 5.25 10.53
N VAL A 8 -3.37 4.80 9.65
CA VAL A 8 -2.75 5.62 8.61
C VAL A 8 -3.81 6.10 7.61
N ALA A 9 -4.76 5.26 7.21
CA ALA A 9 -5.87 5.65 6.34
C ALA A 9 -6.70 6.78 6.96
N GLY A 10 -7.00 6.68 8.27
CA GLY A 10 -7.68 7.74 9.01
C GLY A 10 -6.86 9.04 9.08
N ALA A 11 -5.57 8.93 9.38
CA ALA A 11 -4.67 10.10 9.44
C ALA A 11 -4.57 10.81 8.09
N LEU A 12 -4.35 10.07 7.00
CA LEU A 12 -4.29 10.62 5.64
C LEU A 12 -5.63 11.21 5.21
N TYR A 13 -6.75 10.60 5.62
CA TYR A 13 -8.08 11.16 5.37
C TYR A 13 -8.23 12.54 6.01
N THR A 14 -7.96 12.65 7.31
CA THR A 14 -8.10 13.93 8.03
C THR A 14 -7.17 15.01 7.47
N LEU A 15 -5.94 14.63 7.10
CA LEU A 15 -4.93 15.52 6.54
C LEU A 15 -5.34 16.08 5.17
N PHE A 16 -5.86 15.24 4.28
CA PHE A 16 -6.20 15.65 2.89
C PHE A 16 -7.66 16.03 2.67
N LYS A 17 -8.52 15.85 3.68
CA LYS A 17 -9.92 16.30 3.65
C LYS A 17 -10.10 17.77 3.21
N PRO A 18 -9.25 18.75 3.61
CA PRO A 18 -9.38 20.13 3.15
C PRO A 18 -9.07 20.33 1.66
N VAL A 19 -8.30 19.44 1.03
CA VAL A 19 -7.89 19.54 -0.38
C VAL A 19 -8.96 18.95 -1.30
N ASN A 20 -9.38 17.70 -1.03
CA ASN A 20 -10.49 17.06 -1.73
C ASN A 20 -11.02 15.88 -0.90
N ARG A 21 -12.18 16.08 -0.29
CA ARG A 21 -12.84 15.08 0.57
C ARG A 21 -13.14 13.76 -0.15
N ARG A 22 -13.50 13.78 -1.43
CA ARG A 22 -13.89 12.58 -2.19
C ARG A 22 -12.67 11.71 -2.51
N LEU A 23 -11.61 12.30 -3.05
CA LEU A 23 -10.37 11.59 -3.36
C LEU A 23 -9.67 11.10 -2.09
N SER A 24 -9.70 11.92 -1.04
CA SER A 24 -9.15 11.55 0.26
C SER A 24 -9.89 10.36 0.89
N ALA A 25 -11.23 10.34 0.79
CA ALA A 25 -12.03 9.19 1.22
C ALA A 25 -11.74 7.95 0.37
N ALA A 26 -11.66 8.09 -0.95
CA ALA A 26 -11.36 6.98 -1.86
C ALA A 26 -10.00 6.34 -1.53
N ALA A 27 -8.96 7.15 -1.31
CA ALA A 27 -7.65 6.64 -0.90
C ALA A 27 -7.68 5.89 0.44
N ALA A 28 -8.38 6.43 1.44
CA ALA A 28 -8.51 5.79 2.74
C ALA A 28 -9.30 4.47 2.68
N TRP A 29 -10.38 4.42 1.89
CA TRP A 29 -11.14 3.20 1.65
C TRP A 29 -10.31 2.14 0.94
N MET A 30 -9.62 2.50 -0.15
CA MET A 30 -8.72 1.58 -0.86
C MET A 30 -7.68 0.98 0.08
N ARG A 31 -7.09 1.80 0.96
CA ARG A 31 -6.10 1.34 1.93
C ARG A 31 -6.70 0.44 3.02
N THR A 32 -7.94 0.70 3.42
CA THR A 32 -8.64 -0.15 4.39
C THR A 32 -8.99 -1.51 3.77
N VAL A 33 -9.49 -1.52 2.54
CA VAL A 33 -9.78 -2.76 1.80
C VAL A 33 -8.51 -3.57 1.57
N TYR A 34 -7.40 -2.91 1.20
CA TYR A 34 -6.07 -3.54 1.15
C TYR A 34 -5.73 -4.26 2.47
N ALA A 35 -5.87 -3.58 3.61
CA ALA A 35 -5.52 -4.15 4.91
C ALA A 35 -6.35 -5.41 5.26
N VAL A 36 -7.64 -5.40 4.90
CA VAL A 36 -8.53 -6.55 5.07
C VAL A 36 -8.13 -7.71 4.15
N LEU A 37 -7.89 -7.45 2.86
CA LEU A 37 -7.48 -8.49 1.92
C LEU A 37 -6.11 -9.07 2.26
N LEU A 38 -5.18 -8.24 2.76
CA LEU A 38 -3.89 -8.70 3.27
C LEU A 38 -4.06 -9.70 4.42
N LEU A 39 -4.99 -9.45 5.35
CA LEU A 39 -5.29 -10.38 6.44
C LEU A 39 -5.83 -11.71 5.90
N VAL A 40 -6.72 -11.66 4.90
CA VAL A 40 -7.24 -12.86 4.23
C VAL A 40 -6.12 -13.61 3.52
N ALA A 41 -5.24 -12.91 2.80
CA ALA A 41 -4.08 -13.52 2.13
C ALA A 41 -3.21 -14.26 3.16
N ILE A 42 -2.81 -13.60 4.25
CA ILE A 42 -1.99 -14.22 5.30
C ILE A 42 -2.69 -15.45 5.89
N SER A 43 -4.01 -15.42 6.09
CA SER A 43 -4.74 -16.60 6.56
C SER A 43 -4.63 -17.79 5.60
N ARG A 44 -4.69 -17.55 4.28
CA ARG A 44 -4.49 -18.59 3.26
C ARG A 44 -3.06 -19.13 3.29
N LEU A 45 -2.07 -18.26 3.46
CA LEU A 45 -0.68 -18.68 3.57
C LEU A 45 -0.44 -19.60 4.77
N VAL A 46 -1.00 -19.25 5.94
CA VAL A 46 -0.89 -20.08 7.16
C VAL A 46 -1.55 -21.45 6.95
N VAL A 47 -2.74 -21.49 6.36
CA VAL A 47 -3.45 -22.74 6.05
C VAL A 47 -2.66 -23.58 5.05
N GLY A 48 -2.19 -22.99 3.95
CA GLY A 48 -1.38 -23.69 2.94
C GLY A 48 -0.10 -24.26 3.53
N PHE A 49 0.58 -23.53 4.41
CA PHE A 49 1.78 -24.03 5.10
C PHE A 49 1.49 -25.20 6.03
N SER A 50 0.33 -25.20 6.71
CA SER A 50 -0.09 -26.35 7.55
C SER A 50 -0.38 -27.62 6.74
N MET A 51 -0.62 -27.49 5.43
CA MET A 51 -0.93 -28.58 4.50
C MET A 51 0.26 -29.02 3.66
N ILE A 52 1.48 -28.52 3.94
CA ILE A 52 2.65 -28.72 3.06
C ILE A 52 3.08 -30.19 2.89
N GLY A 53 2.61 -31.08 3.76
CA GLY A 53 2.81 -32.53 3.63
C GLY A 53 2.02 -33.17 2.49
N ASP A 54 1.02 -32.47 1.93
CA ASP A 54 0.22 -32.90 0.80
C ASP A 54 0.14 -31.77 -0.25
N PRO A 55 1.01 -31.81 -1.28
CA PRO A 55 1.06 -30.79 -2.31
C PRO A 55 -0.25 -30.60 -3.08
N GLU A 56 -1.06 -31.64 -3.26
CA GLU A 56 -2.32 -31.54 -4.02
C GLU A 56 -3.34 -30.64 -3.32
N THR A 57 -3.34 -30.62 -1.99
CA THR A 57 -4.21 -29.74 -1.20
C THR A 57 -3.57 -28.40 -0.86
N ALA A 58 -2.24 -28.33 -0.74
CA ALA A 58 -1.53 -27.09 -0.42
C ALA A 58 -1.45 -26.11 -1.61
N LEU A 59 -1.19 -26.60 -2.82
CA LEU A 59 -0.94 -25.75 -4.00
C LEU A 59 -2.11 -24.80 -4.32
N PRO A 60 -3.38 -25.25 -4.40
CA PRO A 60 -4.50 -24.35 -4.68
C PRO A 60 -4.71 -23.27 -3.61
N VAL A 61 -4.40 -23.58 -2.35
CA VAL A 61 -4.50 -22.63 -1.24
C VAL A 61 -3.41 -21.55 -1.33
N LEU A 62 -2.20 -21.94 -1.72
CA LEU A 62 -1.08 -21.02 -1.93
C LEU A 62 -1.29 -20.15 -3.19
N GLU A 63 -1.87 -20.69 -4.26
CA GLU A 63 -2.27 -19.89 -5.42
C GLU A 63 -3.32 -18.84 -5.03
N SER A 64 -4.31 -19.23 -4.22
CA SER A 64 -5.30 -18.29 -3.69
C SER A 64 -4.66 -17.17 -2.86
N PHE A 65 -3.63 -17.50 -2.04
CA PHE A 65 -2.83 -16.47 -1.36
C PHE A 65 -2.21 -15.49 -2.37
N THR A 66 -1.53 -15.99 -3.40
CA THR A 66 -0.86 -15.16 -4.40
C THR A 66 -1.86 -14.25 -5.12
N THR A 67 -3.02 -14.77 -5.54
CA THR A 67 -4.06 -13.96 -6.19
C THR A 67 -4.57 -12.84 -5.29
N ILE A 68 -4.91 -13.15 -4.04
CA ILE A 68 -5.43 -12.15 -3.09
C ILE A 68 -4.34 -11.11 -2.78
N TRP A 69 -3.09 -11.56 -2.64
CA TRP A 69 -1.94 -10.69 -2.42
C TRP A 69 -1.75 -9.68 -3.56
N VAL A 70 -1.77 -10.13 -4.82
CA VAL A 70 -1.60 -9.27 -6.00
C VAL A 70 -2.72 -8.22 -6.09
N ILE A 71 -3.98 -8.62 -5.86
CA ILE A 71 -5.12 -7.69 -5.84
C ILE A 71 -4.94 -6.65 -4.73
N SER A 72 -4.51 -7.08 -3.55
CA SER A 72 -4.25 -6.20 -2.41
C SER A 72 -3.16 -5.18 -2.76
N LEU A 73 -2.06 -5.63 -3.36
CA LEU A 73 -0.94 -4.78 -3.78
C LEU A 73 -1.38 -3.72 -4.79
N GLY A 74 -2.27 -4.08 -5.72
CA GLY A 74 -2.87 -3.14 -6.67
C GLY A 74 -3.68 -2.04 -5.99
N LEU A 75 -4.53 -2.39 -5.02
CA LEU A 75 -5.30 -1.41 -4.24
C LEU A 75 -4.40 -0.49 -3.41
N PHE A 76 -3.31 -1.04 -2.86
CA PHE A 76 -2.30 -0.27 -2.15
C PHE A 76 -1.63 0.76 -3.07
N GLY A 77 -1.15 0.33 -4.24
CA GLY A 77 -0.53 1.22 -5.23
C GLY A 77 -1.47 2.33 -5.70
N ALA A 78 -2.75 1.99 -5.97
CA ALA A 78 -3.78 2.96 -6.31
C ALA A 78 -4.03 3.97 -5.18
N SER A 79 -4.08 3.51 -3.92
CA SER A 79 -4.23 4.40 -2.77
C SER A 79 -3.07 5.38 -2.65
N LEU A 80 -1.84 4.94 -2.89
CA LEU A 80 -0.63 5.78 -2.86
C LEU A 80 -0.60 6.81 -3.97
N LEU A 81 -1.05 6.46 -5.18
CA LEU A 81 -1.20 7.43 -6.27
C LEU A 81 -2.17 8.55 -5.93
N LEU A 82 -3.33 8.20 -5.35
CA LEU A 82 -4.31 9.20 -4.90
C LEU A 82 -3.74 10.09 -3.80
N VAL A 83 -3.04 9.51 -2.82
CA VAL A 83 -2.39 10.26 -1.74
C VAL A 83 -1.27 11.16 -2.28
N GLY A 84 -0.44 10.65 -3.20
CA GLY A 84 0.62 11.41 -3.85
C GLY A 84 0.08 12.60 -4.65
N TYR A 85 -1.02 12.40 -5.38
CA TYR A 85 -1.73 13.47 -6.08
C TYR A 85 -2.29 14.53 -5.11
N LEU A 86 -2.93 14.11 -4.01
CA LEU A 86 -3.43 15.01 -2.98
C LEU A 86 -2.30 15.78 -2.30
N ALA A 87 -1.18 15.13 -1.99
CA ALA A 87 0.02 15.74 -1.43
C ALA A 87 0.61 16.80 -2.36
N PHE A 88 0.68 16.52 -3.66
CA PHE A 88 1.13 17.48 -4.66
C PHE A 88 0.23 18.74 -4.73
N ARG A 89 -1.09 18.56 -4.61
CA ARG A 89 -2.07 19.65 -4.66
C ARG A 89 -2.22 20.41 -3.34
N SER A 90 -1.81 19.81 -2.23
CA SER A 90 -2.08 20.29 -0.88
C SER A 90 -1.47 21.64 -0.52
N GLY A 91 -0.36 22.02 -1.14
CA GLY A 91 0.39 23.25 -0.84
C GLY A 91 1.09 23.26 0.52
N PHE A 92 0.65 22.47 1.50
CA PHE A 92 1.25 22.36 2.82
C PHE A 92 2.33 21.26 2.94
N ILE A 93 2.32 20.26 2.06
CA ILE A 93 3.41 19.27 1.90
C ILE A 93 4.31 19.70 0.74
N ALA A 94 5.63 19.51 0.88
CA ALA A 94 6.56 19.76 -0.22
C ALA A 94 6.26 18.82 -1.38
N LYS A 95 6.08 19.37 -2.59
CA LYS A 95 5.65 18.64 -3.80
C LYS A 95 6.47 17.38 -4.10
N VAL A 96 7.76 17.38 -3.72
CA VAL A 96 8.66 16.23 -3.84
C VAL A 96 8.08 14.98 -3.18
N PHE A 97 7.46 15.09 -2.00
CA PHE A 97 6.86 13.92 -1.33
C PHE A 97 5.64 13.39 -2.06
N GLY A 98 4.82 14.27 -2.64
CA GLY A 98 3.69 13.84 -3.46
C GLY A 98 4.15 13.09 -4.71
N ILE A 99 5.22 13.56 -5.34
CA ILE A 99 5.84 12.89 -6.51
C ILE A 99 6.42 11.54 -6.10
N LEU A 100 7.17 11.46 -5.00
CA LEU A 100 7.75 10.20 -4.53
C LEU A 100 6.67 9.17 -4.18
N LEU A 101 5.59 9.59 -3.51
CA LEU A 101 4.44 8.71 -3.22
C LEU A 101 3.74 8.25 -4.49
N ALA A 102 3.61 9.12 -5.49
CA ALA A 102 3.05 8.74 -6.77
C ALA A 102 3.94 7.74 -7.53
N ILE A 103 5.26 7.92 -7.50
CA ILE A 103 6.22 6.98 -8.10
C ILE A 103 6.15 5.62 -7.38
N ALA A 104 6.10 5.63 -6.03
CA ALA A 104 5.92 4.42 -5.25
C ALA A 104 4.62 3.69 -5.64
N GLY A 105 3.49 4.40 -5.65
CA GLY A 105 2.19 3.84 -6.04
C GLY A 105 2.16 3.29 -7.47
N ALA A 106 2.82 3.96 -8.41
CA ALA A 106 2.96 3.49 -9.79
C ALA A 106 3.77 2.19 -9.87
N GLY A 107 4.87 2.07 -9.13
CA GLY A 107 5.66 0.85 -9.10
C GLY A 107 4.92 -0.33 -8.47
N TYR A 108 4.17 -0.12 -7.39
CA TYR A 108 3.31 -1.16 -6.82
C TYR A 108 2.21 -1.63 -7.78
N LEU A 109 1.61 -0.71 -8.55
CA LEU A 109 0.66 -1.08 -9.60
C LEU A 109 1.34 -1.84 -10.74
N ALA A 110 2.52 -1.40 -11.16
CA ALA A 110 3.28 -2.08 -12.21
C ALA A 110 3.63 -3.51 -11.80
N ASP A 111 4.06 -3.72 -10.54
CA ASP A 111 4.30 -5.06 -10.00
C ASP A 111 3.02 -5.89 -9.94
N ALA A 112 1.91 -5.32 -9.47
CA ALA A 112 0.64 -6.03 -9.41
C ALA A 112 0.16 -6.47 -10.79
N VAL A 113 0.28 -5.60 -11.80
CA VAL A 113 -0.05 -5.94 -13.20
C VAL A 113 0.94 -6.96 -13.76
N GLY A 114 2.23 -6.81 -13.50
CA GLY A 114 3.27 -7.76 -13.92
C GLY A 114 3.00 -9.15 -13.38
N MET A 115 2.75 -9.28 -12.08
CA MET A 115 2.40 -10.55 -11.42
C MET A 115 1.08 -11.15 -11.92
N ALA A 116 0.12 -10.32 -12.34
CA ALA A 116 -1.18 -10.80 -12.81
C ALA A 116 -1.15 -11.29 -14.27
N VAL A 117 -0.29 -10.70 -15.11
CA VAL A 117 -0.33 -10.91 -16.58
C VAL A 117 0.87 -11.72 -17.06
N VAL A 118 2.03 -11.57 -16.42
CA VAL A 118 3.29 -12.18 -16.87
C VAL A 118 3.58 -13.39 -15.98
N PRO A 119 3.60 -14.62 -16.54
CA PRO A 119 4.02 -15.81 -15.80
C PRO A 119 5.44 -15.63 -15.24
N ASP A 120 5.66 -16.09 -14.00
CA ASP A 120 6.95 -16.03 -13.30
C ASP A 120 7.52 -14.61 -13.04
N PHE A 121 6.69 -13.57 -13.18
CA PHE A 121 7.11 -12.22 -12.85
C PHE A 121 7.24 -12.03 -11.33
N THR A 122 8.41 -11.56 -10.90
CA THR A 122 8.69 -11.24 -9.49
C THR A 122 8.60 -9.73 -9.28
N ALA A 123 8.14 -9.30 -8.10
CA ALA A 123 7.94 -7.88 -7.81
C ALA A 123 9.30 -7.22 -7.59
N VAL A 124 9.81 -6.58 -8.63
CA VAL A 124 11.11 -5.88 -8.60
C VAL A 124 10.92 -4.47 -8.04
N PHE A 125 9.86 -3.76 -8.41
CA PHE A 125 9.71 -2.34 -8.09
C PHE A 125 9.39 -2.10 -6.60
N ALA A 126 8.58 -2.97 -6.00
CA ALA A 126 8.16 -2.94 -4.60
C ALA A 126 9.36 -3.03 -3.66
N GLN A 127 10.38 -3.82 -4.02
CA GLN A 127 11.59 -3.98 -3.19
C GLN A 127 12.40 -2.68 -3.11
N PHE A 128 12.52 -1.95 -4.22
CA PHE A 128 13.28 -0.69 -4.26
C PHE A 128 12.46 0.50 -3.72
N LEU A 129 11.15 0.53 -3.98
CA LEU A 129 10.27 1.65 -3.59
C LEU A 129 9.90 1.62 -2.10
N PHE A 130 9.88 0.45 -1.47
CA PHE A 130 9.71 0.31 -0.03
C PHE A 130 10.76 1.11 0.77
N VAL A 131 12.02 1.14 0.28
CA VAL A 131 13.09 1.94 0.89
C VAL A 131 12.77 3.44 0.84
N GLY A 132 12.15 3.89 -0.26
CA GLY A 132 11.67 5.25 -0.43
C GLY A 132 10.56 5.62 0.55
N GLU A 133 9.58 4.74 0.78
CA GLU A 133 8.52 4.96 1.78
C GLU A 133 9.08 5.06 3.20
N VAL A 134 10.00 4.18 3.58
CA VAL A 134 10.63 4.19 4.91
C VAL A 134 11.38 5.50 5.13
N ALA A 135 12.17 5.97 4.16
CA ALA A 135 12.88 7.25 4.24
C ALA A 135 11.94 8.45 4.44
N ILE A 136 10.75 8.42 3.81
CA ILE A 136 9.73 9.47 3.95
C ILE A 136 9.05 9.44 5.33
N ILE A 137 8.74 8.26 5.87
CA ILE A 137 8.19 8.11 7.22
C ILE A 137 9.15 8.68 8.27
N PHE A 138 10.44 8.33 8.17
CA PHE A 138 11.46 8.87 9.07
C PHE A 138 11.59 10.39 8.95
N TRP A 139 11.52 10.93 7.74
CA TRP A 139 11.55 12.38 7.55
C TRP A 139 10.32 13.10 8.12
N LEU A 140 9.12 12.54 7.96
CA LEU A 140 7.88 13.09 8.53
C LEU A 140 7.90 13.07 10.06
N LEU A 141 8.46 12.02 10.68
CA LEU A 141 8.67 11.97 12.14
C LEU A 141 9.62 13.07 12.62
N ILE A 142 10.71 13.33 11.87
CA ILE A 142 11.70 14.34 12.22
C ILE A 142 11.17 15.77 12.01
N ARG A 143 10.40 16.01 10.94
CA ARG A 143 9.91 17.36 10.59
C ARG A 143 8.55 17.69 11.20
N GLY A 144 7.70 16.69 11.48
CA GLY A 144 6.42 16.86 12.19
C GLY A 144 6.59 17.41 13.61
N ARG A 145 7.67 17.03 14.31
CA ARG A 145 8.00 17.61 15.63
C ARG A 145 8.31 19.11 15.60
N ARG A 146 8.69 19.68 14.46
CA ARG A 146 9.01 21.12 14.38
C ARG A 146 7.81 22.04 14.20
N ARG A 147 6.60 21.52 13.98
CA ARG A 147 5.37 22.33 13.96
C ARG A 147 4.54 22.25 15.24
N ALA A 148 4.86 21.32 16.15
CA ALA A 148 4.23 21.24 17.47
C ALA A 148 4.94 22.12 18.52
N ALA A 149 6.00 22.82 18.15
CA ALA A 149 6.85 23.60 19.07
C ALA A 149 6.95 25.10 18.72
N ASN A 150 6.14 25.61 17.78
CA ASN A 150 6.06 27.03 17.46
C ASN A 150 4.60 27.49 17.49
#